data_AF-A0A1L3JA61-F1
#
_entry.id   AF-A0A1L3JA61-F1
#
_cell.length_a   1.000
_cell.length_b   1.000
_cell.length_c   1.000
_cell.angle_alpha   90.00
_cell.angle_beta   90.00
_cell.angle_gamma   90.00
#
_symmetry.space_group_name_H-M   'P 1'
#
loop_
_entity.id
_entity.type
_entity.pdbx_description
1 polymer ?
#
loop_
_entity_poly.entity_id
_entity_poly.type
_entity_poly.pdbx_seq_one_letter_code
_entity_poly.pdbx_strand_id
1 'polypeptide(L)'
;MRSLRTLILTFHGLMRLFWKVLPLFTTLTGYMLFATPIWLGSIFALVLGFAGVLAKYAAAQFERPVTLGGTKGNAATYNPLDFIRIHTPYEVDDARLGAAMLLVPEHSQANHWEREARTLITGLLLYIRHDWDILSQNLVTFRDFLMQDAEEFELLLAKMAASKQENVSRIARGFSQKEPKERSSLISTAKAV
;
A
#
# COMPACT_ATOMS: atom_id res chain seq x y z
N MET A 1 2.94 6.35 -49.24
CA MET A 1 2.93 6.22 -47.77
C MET A 1 2.16 5.00 -47.22
N ARG A 2 1.18 4.40 -47.93
CA ARG A 2 0.49 3.17 -47.47
C ARG A 2 1.36 1.90 -47.45
N SER A 3 2.27 1.72 -48.41
CA SER A 3 3.12 0.53 -48.54
C SER A 3 4.09 0.30 -47.35
N LEU A 4 4.63 1.38 -46.77
CA LEU A 4 5.59 1.29 -45.66
C LEU A 4 4.94 0.81 -44.35
N ARG A 5 3.67 1.19 -44.10
CA ARG A 5 2.92 0.75 -42.91
C ARG A 5 2.59 -0.75 -42.96
N THR A 6 2.24 -1.27 -44.13
CA THR A 6 1.93 -2.70 -44.29
C THR A 6 3.17 -3.56 -44.07
N LEU A 7 4.34 -3.11 -44.55
CA LEU A 7 5.62 -3.79 -44.35
C LEU A 7 6.02 -3.85 -42.87
N ILE A 8 5.82 -2.76 -42.13
CA ILE A 8 6.13 -2.71 -40.69
C ILE A 8 5.19 -3.63 -39.89
N LEU A 9 3.90 -3.68 -40.25
CA LEU A 9 2.93 -4.54 -39.59
C LEU A 9 3.15 -6.02 -39.87
N THR A 10 3.51 -6.39 -41.10
CA THR A 10 3.86 -7.78 -41.43
C THR A 10 5.17 -8.19 -40.75
N PHE A 11 6.17 -7.32 -40.71
CA PHE A 11 7.43 -7.56 -39.99
C PHE A 11 7.19 -7.74 -38.48
N HIS A 12 6.38 -6.88 -37.87
CA HIS A 12 6.04 -6.99 -36.45
C HIS A 12 5.22 -8.26 -36.14
N GLY A 13 4.30 -8.65 -37.04
CA GLY A 13 3.56 -9.91 -36.94
C GLY A 13 4.47 -11.14 -37.03
N LEU A 14 5.43 -11.13 -37.98
CA LEU A 14 6.40 -12.20 -38.15
C LEU A 14 7.32 -12.32 -36.93
N MET A 15 7.76 -11.18 -36.38
CA MET A 15 8.64 -11.15 -35.21
C MET A 15 7.93 -11.65 -33.94
N ARG A 16 6.63 -11.37 -33.77
CA ARG A 16 5.82 -11.97 -32.69
C ARG A 16 5.62 -13.47 -32.87
N LEU A 17 5.43 -13.94 -34.11
CA LEU A 17 5.30 -15.36 -34.39
C LEU A 17 6.61 -16.09 -34.07
N PHE A 18 7.75 -15.51 -34.48
CA PHE A 18 9.07 -16.03 -34.19
C PHE A 18 9.32 -16.13 -32.68
N TRP A 19 9.00 -15.09 -31.91
CA TRP A 19 9.10 -15.11 -30.44
C TRP A 19 8.20 -16.15 -29.76
N LYS A 20 7.05 -16.50 -30.36
CA LYS A 20 6.17 -17.56 -29.86
C LYS A 20 6.69 -18.97 -30.15
N VAL A 21 7.43 -19.13 -31.25
CA VAL A 21 7.92 -20.44 -31.71
C VAL A 21 9.34 -20.73 -31.20
N LEU A 22 10.11 -19.70 -30.86
CA LEU A 22 11.45 -19.81 -30.26
C LEU A 22 11.50 -20.73 -29.02
N PRO A 23 10.55 -20.69 -28.06
CA PRO A 23 10.56 -21.56 -26.90
C PRO A 23 10.43 -23.04 -27.29
N LEU A 24 9.63 -23.37 -28.30
CA LEU A 24 9.41 -24.75 -28.77
C LEU A 24 10.68 -25.35 -29.38
N PHE A 25 11.46 -24.56 -30.13
CA PHE A 25 12.76 -25.00 -30.63
C PHE A 25 13.77 -25.14 -29.50
N THR A 26 13.83 -24.18 -28.57
CA THR A 26 14.77 -24.28 -27.44
C THR A 26 14.47 -25.47 -26.51
N THR A 27 13.21 -25.83 -26.30
CA THR A 27 12.84 -27.01 -25.51
C THR A 27 13.14 -28.30 -26.26
N LEU A 28 12.87 -28.37 -27.57
CA LEU A 28 13.22 -29.54 -28.39
C LEU A 28 14.73 -29.74 -28.48
N THR A 29 15.49 -28.67 -28.77
CA THR A 29 16.95 -28.70 -28.85
C THR A 29 17.59 -28.96 -27.48
N GLY A 30 17.06 -28.36 -26.40
CA GLY A 30 17.49 -28.65 -25.03
C GLY A 30 17.19 -30.09 -24.62
N TYR A 31 16.04 -30.64 -25.03
CA TYR A 31 15.71 -32.05 -24.81
C TYR A 31 16.64 -32.99 -25.59
N MET A 32 16.99 -32.68 -26.85
CA MET A 32 17.91 -33.51 -27.64
C MET A 32 19.38 -33.40 -27.19
N LEU A 33 19.83 -32.24 -26.70
CA LEU A 33 21.21 -32.04 -26.21
C LEU A 33 21.45 -32.60 -24.80
N PHE A 34 20.41 -32.69 -23.97
CA PHE A 34 20.51 -33.16 -22.58
C PHE A 34 19.77 -34.50 -22.32
N ALA A 35 19.45 -35.24 -23.38
CA ALA A 35 18.87 -36.59 -23.28
C ALA A 35 19.91 -37.63 -22.80
N THR A 36 20.39 -37.49 -21.57
CA THR A 36 20.74 -38.56 -20.62
C THR A 36 21.07 -37.90 -19.28
N PRO A 37 20.46 -38.28 -18.13
CA PRO A 37 19.34 -39.19 -17.86
C PRO A 37 17.97 -38.47 -17.75
N ILE A 38 16.88 -39.19 -18.08
CA ILE A 38 15.46 -38.72 -18.06
C ILE A 38 15.07 -37.99 -16.75
N TRP A 39 15.64 -38.40 -15.62
CA TRP A 39 15.40 -37.80 -14.31
C TRP A 39 15.80 -36.32 -14.24
N LEU A 40 16.80 -35.89 -15.01
CA LEU A 40 17.27 -34.50 -15.02
C LEU A 40 16.24 -33.56 -15.67
N GLY A 41 15.55 -34.02 -16.71
CA GLY A 41 14.48 -33.27 -17.37
C GLY A 41 13.26 -33.08 -16.46
N SER A 42 12.90 -34.11 -15.69
CA SER A 42 11.81 -34.01 -14.70
C SER A 42 12.15 -33.03 -13.56
N ILE A 43 13.40 -33.01 -13.09
CA ILE A 43 13.85 -32.04 -12.09
C ILE A 43 13.81 -30.61 -12.66
N PHE A 44 14.32 -30.41 -13.88
CA PHE A 44 14.26 -29.10 -14.54
C PHE A 44 12.84 -28.61 -14.77
N ALA A 45 11.92 -29.49 -15.18
CA ALA A 45 10.51 -29.16 -15.35
C ALA A 45 9.86 -28.73 -14.02
N LEU A 46 10.20 -29.41 -12.91
CA LEU A 46 9.71 -29.06 -11.58
C LEU A 46 10.28 -27.71 -11.12
N VAL A 47 11.58 -27.48 -11.32
CA VAL A 47 12.24 -26.20 -10.98
C VAL A 47 11.68 -25.04 -11.80
N LEU A 48 11.53 -25.20 -13.12
CA LEU A 48 10.94 -24.18 -14.00
C LEU A 48 9.46 -23.94 -13.69
N GLY A 49 8.71 -25.00 -13.37
CA GLY A 49 7.32 -24.89 -12.93
C GLY A 49 7.20 -24.12 -11.62
N PHE A 50 8.03 -24.43 -10.64
CA PHE A 50 8.08 -23.74 -9.35
C PHE A 50 8.54 -22.28 -9.50
N ALA A 51 9.55 -22.02 -10.32
CA ALA A 51 10.00 -20.67 -10.66
C ALA A 51 8.91 -19.87 -11.38
N GLY A 52 8.14 -20.49 -12.27
CA GLY A 52 7.00 -19.87 -12.94
C GLY A 52 5.83 -19.56 -11.99
N VAL A 53 5.57 -20.44 -11.03
CA VAL A 53 4.58 -20.21 -9.96
C VAL A 53 5.05 -19.08 -9.05
N LEU A 54 6.31 -19.08 -8.62
CA LEU A 54 6.90 -17.98 -7.85
C LEU A 54 6.89 -16.66 -8.62
N ALA A 55 7.20 -16.69 -9.92
CA ALA A 55 7.13 -15.50 -10.76
C ALA A 55 5.69 -14.99 -10.89
N LYS A 56 4.69 -15.87 -10.97
CA LYS A 56 3.27 -15.48 -10.93
C LYS A 56 2.84 -14.94 -9.57
N TYR A 57 3.30 -15.53 -8.47
CA TYR A 57 3.02 -15.02 -7.12
C TYR A 57 3.70 -13.66 -6.88
N ALA A 58 4.96 -13.52 -7.29
CA ALA A 58 5.69 -12.26 -7.27
C ALA A 58 5.00 -11.23 -8.18
N ALA A 59 4.62 -11.61 -9.40
CA ALA A 59 3.86 -10.75 -10.30
C ALA A 59 2.51 -10.35 -9.69
N ALA A 60 1.76 -11.25 -9.05
CA ALA A 60 0.51 -10.91 -8.37
C ALA A 60 0.72 -9.96 -7.17
N GLN A 61 1.87 -10.03 -6.52
CA GLN A 61 2.27 -9.12 -5.44
C GLN A 61 2.68 -7.74 -5.99
N PHE A 62 3.31 -7.69 -7.17
CA PHE A 62 3.71 -6.46 -7.89
C PHE A 62 2.58 -5.85 -8.75
N GLU A 63 1.62 -6.65 -9.21
CA GLU A 63 0.45 -6.26 -10.00
C GLU A 63 -0.65 -5.68 -9.13
N ARG A 64 -0.48 -5.59 -7.80
CA ARG A 64 -1.22 -4.61 -7.02
C ARG A 64 -0.80 -3.26 -7.59
N PRO A 65 -1.62 -2.62 -8.44
CA PRO A 65 -1.23 -1.34 -9.00
C PRO A 65 -1.01 -0.42 -7.80
N VAL A 66 0.07 0.36 -7.82
CA VAL A 66 0.28 1.46 -6.88
C VAL A 66 -0.87 2.44 -7.12
N THR A 67 -2.01 2.18 -6.50
CA THR A 67 -3.14 3.09 -6.48
C THR A 67 -2.95 3.94 -5.24
N LEU A 68 -2.02 4.88 -5.34
CA LEU A 68 -2.09 6.13 -4.60
C LEU A 68 -3.38 6.81 -5.09
N GLY A 69 -4.53 6.44 -4.52
CA GLY A 69 -5.84 6.95 -4.91
C GLY A 69 -6.30 6.54 -6.32
N GLY A 70 -6.93 5.37 -6.44
CA GLY A 70 -8.03 5.16 -7.38
C GLY A 70 -7.83 5.33 -8.90
N THR A 71 -6.62 5.47 -9.45
CA THR A 71 -6.45 5.61 -10.92
C THR A 71 -5.43 4.63 -11.49
N LYS A 72 -5.89 3.79 -12.43
CA LYS A 72 -5.03 2.94 -13.28
C LYS A 72 -4.50 3.78 -14.44
N GLY A 73 -3.32 4.38 -14.31
CA GLY A 73 -2.66 5.07 -15.42
C GLY A 73 -1.31 5.69 -15.04
N ASN A 74 -0.46 5.96 -16.05
CA ASN A 74 0.81 6.72 -15.98
C ASN A 74 0.60 8.21 -15.59
N ALA A 75 -0.25 8.49 -14.61
CA ALA A 75 -0.46 9.83 -14.09
C ALA A 75 0.42 10.02 -12.85
N ALA A 76 0.97 11.23 -12.68
CA ALA A 76 1.58 11.61 -11.42
C ALA A 76 0.52 11.49 -10.33
N THR A 77 0.79 10.67 -9.31
CA THR A 77 -0.10 10.48 -8.16
C THR A 77 0.41 11.34 -7.00
N TYR A 78 -0.52 11.89 -6.23
CA TYR A 78 -0.21 12.71 -5.05
C TYR A 78 -0.74 11.99 -3.81
N ASN A 79 0.14 11.71 -2.87
CA ASN A 79 -0.24 11.22 -1.56
C ASN A 79 -0.12 12.35 -0.53
N PRO A 80 -1.23 12.79 0.07
CA PRO A 80 -1.18 13.81 1.10
C PRO A 80 -0.24 13.42 2.25
N LEU A 81 -0.09 12.14 2.59
CA LEU A 81 0.76 11.77 3.73
C LEU A 81 2.27 11.99 3.48
N ASP A 82 2.68 12.22 2.22
CA ASP A 82 4.08 12.48 1.86
C ASP A 82 4.57 13.84 2.39
N PHE A 83 3.67 14.76 2.75
CA PHE A 83 4.08 16.03 3.35
C PHE A 83 4.68 15.85 4.76
N ILE A 84 4.38 14.73 5.44
CA ILE A 84 4.86 14.45 6.80
C ILE A 84 6.31 13.95 6.74
N ARG A 85 7.24 14.81 7.16
CA ARG A 85 8.68 14.56 7.11
C ARG A 85 9.13 13.74 8.31
N ILE A 86 9.00 12.42 8.20
CA ILE A 86 9.48 11.46 9.22
C ILE A 86 10.99 11.57 9.47
N HIS A 87 11.42 11.26 10.70
CA HIS A 87 12.81 11.39 11.16
C HIS A 87 13.35 12.82 11.14
N THR A 88 12.45 13.80 11.18
CA THR A 88 12.80 15.20 11.37
C THR A 88 12.17 15.72 12.67
N PRO A 89 12.73 16.79 13.27
CA PRO A 89 12.12 17.43 14.44
C PRO A 89 10.71 17.97 14.19
N TYR A 90 10.30 18.11 12.93
CA TYR A 90 9.01 18.69 12.53
C TYR A 90 7.93 17.64 12.28
N GLU A 91 8.22 16.34 12.38
CA GLU A 91 7.29 15.29 11.99
C GLU A 91 5.94 15.36 12.72
N VAL A 92 5.96 15.75 14.00
CA VAL A 92 4.75 15.90 14.81
C VAL A 92 3.95 17.12 14.39
N ASP A 93 4.62 18.24 14.10
CA ASP A 93 3.95 19.47 13.68
C ASP A 93 3.39 19.33 12.27
N ASP A 94 4.09 18.62 11.39
CA ASP A 94 3.58 18.22 10.10
C ASP A 94 2.30 17.37 10.29
N ALA A 95 2.35 16.30 11.07
CA ALA A 95 1.17 15.47 11.31
C ALA A 95 -0.01 16.24 11.91
N ARG A 96 0.24 17.20 12.82
CA ARG A 96 -0.79 18.09 13.38
C ARG A 96 -1.40 19.00 12.32
N LEU A 97 -0.58 19.56 11.43
CA LEU A 97 -1.04 20.38 10.33
C LEU A 97 -1.94 19.55 9.40
N GLY A 98 -1.55 18.31 9.09
CA GLY A 98 -2.37 17.37 8.32
C GLY A 98 -3.70 17.07 9.00
N ALA A 99 -3.68 16.82 10.31
CA ALA A 99 -4.90 16.62 11.09
C ALA A 99 -5.82 17.86 11.08
N ALA A 100 -5.26 19.07 11.08
CA ALA A 100 -6.02 20.31 10.97
C ALA A 100 -6.60 20.55 9.57
N MET A 101 -5.93 20.05 8.51
CA MET A 101 -6.45 20.08 7.14
C MET A 101 -7.58 19.07 6.93
N LEU A 102 -7.53 17.93 7.63
CA LEU A 102 -8.55 16.89 7.56
C LEU A 102 -9.80 17.26 8.39
N LEU A 103 -9.63 17.71 9.63
CA LEU A 103 -10.73 18.09 10.51
C LEU A 103 -10.93 19.62 10.52
N VAL A 104 -11.84 20.07 9.65
CA VAL A 104 -12.30 21.46 9.59
C VAL A 104 -13.33 21.70 10.72
N PRO A 105 -13.07 22.62 11.67
CA PRO A 105 -14.00 22.89 12.76
C PRO A 105 -15.27 23.57 12.22
N GLU A 106 -16.44 23.17 12.75
CA GLU A 106 -17.73 23.77 12.33
C GLU A 106 -17.88 25.23 12.80
N HIS A 107 -17.22 25.58 13.90
CA HIS A 107 -17.33 26.89 14.55
C HIS A 107 -15.97 27.60 14.59
N SER A 108 -15.97 28.92 14.85
CA SER A 108 -14.74 29.74 14.94
C SER A 108 -13.70 29.21 15.94
N GLN A 109 -14.11 28.38 16.91
CA GLN A 109 -13.22 27.63 17.79
C GLN A 109 -13.61 26.16 17.83
N ALA A 110 -12.60 25.29 17.78
CA ALA A 110 -12.79 23.86 17.86
C ALA A 110 -13.36 23.48 19.24
N ASN A 111 -14.46 22.73 19.27
CA ASN A 111 -15.03 22.21 20.50
C ASN A 111 -14.07 21.19 21.16
N HIS A 112 -14.36 20.78 22.40
CA HIS A 112 -13.50 19.84 23.12
C HIS A 112 -13.29 18.53 22.35
N TRP A 113 -14.35 18.00 21.74
CA TRP A 113 -14.32 16.74 20.97
C TRP A 113 -13.51 16.86 19.69
N GLU A 114 -13.56 18.00 18.99
CA GLU A 114 -12.78 18.26 17.79
C GLU A 114 -11.29 18.39 18.10
N ARG A 115 -10.91 19.02 19.22
CA ARG A 115 -9.49 19.11 19.63
C ARG A 115 -8.91 17.73 19.95
N GLU A 116 -9.69 16.92 20.65
CA GLU A 116 -9.31 15.54 20.96
C GLU A 116 -9.29 14.69 19.68
N ALA A 117 -10.29 14.77 18.81
CA ALA A 117 -10.29 14.09 17.51
C ALA A 117 -9.07 14.48 16.67
N ARG A 118 -8.68 15.76 16.62
CA ARG A 118 -7.45 16.21 15.95
C ARG A 118 -6.20 15.57 16.54
N THR A 119 -6.15 15.39 17.86
CA THR A 119 -5.05 14.72 18.55
C THR A 119 -4.99 13.24 18.18
N LEU A 120 -6.14 12.56 18.12
CA LEU A 120 -6.24 11.17 17.65
C LEU A 120 -5.78 11.02 16.20
N ILE A 121 -6.27 11.88 15.31
CA ILE A 121 -5.90 11.90 13.89
C ILE A 121 -4.39 12.11 13.76
N THR A 122 -3.81 13.06 14.50
CA THR A 122 -2.35 13.27 14.53
C THR A 122 -1.60 11.98 14.87
N GLY A 123 -2.04 11.27 15.92
CA GLY A 123 -1.43 9.99 16.33
C GLY A 123 -1.55 8.90 15.26
N LEU A 124 -2.71 8.80 14.61
CA LEU A 124 -2.95 7.83 13.53
C LEU A 124 -2.09 8.12 12.30
N LEU A 125 -1.96 9.39 11.90
CA LEU A 125 -1.11 9.78 10.77
C LEU A 125 0.37 9.45 11.03
N LEU A 126 0.87 9.74 12.24
CA LEU A 126 2.23 9.36 12.64
C LEU A 126 2.42 7.83 12.68
N TYR A 127 1.44 7.10 13.21
CA TYR A 127 1.47 5.63 13.26
C TYR A 127 1.53 5.01 11.86
N ILE A 128 0.72 5.51 10.93
CA ILE A 128 0.76 5.06 9.52
C ILE A 128 2.14 5.33 8.93
N ARG A 129 2.69 6.55 9.11
CA ARG A 129 3.98 6.92 8.53
C ARG A 129 5.19 6.14 9.08
N HIS A 130 5.12 5.65 10.32
CA HIS A 130 6.25 4.98 10.98
C HIS A 130 6.13 3.45 11.03
N ASP A 131 4.94 2.91 11.25
CA ASP A 131 4.74 1.49 11.59
C ASP A 131 4.14 0.67 10.44
N TRP A 132 3.77 1.29 9.31
CA TRP A 132 3.18 0.61 8.16
C TRP A 132 4.11 0.56 6.94
N ASP A 133 3.84 -0.40 6.06
CA ASP A 133 4.54 -0.53 4.77
C ASP A 133 4.31 0.70 3.89
N ILE A 134 5.31 1.04 3.08
CA ILE A 134 5.32 2.24 2.22
C ILE A 134 4.08 2.28 1.31
N LEU A 135 3.60 1.13 0.85
CA LEU A 135 2.42 1.05 -0.02
C LEU A 135 1.11 1.34 0.70
N SER A 136 1.07 1.18 2.03
CA SER A 136 -0.09 1.42 2.88
C SER A 136 -0.02 2.77 3.62
N GLN A 137 0.99 3.59 3.33
CA GLN A 137 1.16 4.91 3.94
C GLN A 137 0.28 5.97 3.25
N ASN A 138 -1.03 5.75 3.19
CA ASN A 138 -1.97 6.62 2.47
C ASN A 138 -3.28 6.88 3.25
N LEU A 139 -4.11 7.80 2.76
CA LEU A 139 -5.37 8.17 3.40
C LEU A 139 -6.46 7.08 3.33
N VAL A 140 -6.33 6.08 2.46
CA VAL A 140 -7.27 4.94 2.43
C VAL A 140 -7.07 4.11 3.69
N THR A 141 -5.83 3.78 4.04
CA THR A 141 -5.50 3.07 5.28
C THR A 141 -5.92 3.86 6.52
N PHE A 142 -5.77 5.18 6.50
CA PHE A 142 -6.29 6.04 7.56
C PHE A 142 -7.82 5.93 7.71
N ARG A 143 -8.55 5.99 6.60
CA ARG A 143 -10.01 5.81 6.60
C ARG A 143 -10.41 4.43 7.08
N ASP A 144 -9.69 3.39 6.67
CA ASP A 144 -9.97 2.02 7.09
C ASP A 144 -9.89 1.88 8.62
N PHE A 145 -8.87 2.47 9.26
CA PHE A 145 -8.77 2.51 10.73
C PHE A 145 -9.92 3.25 11.39
N LEU A 146 -10.32 4.39 10.84
CA LEU A 146 -11.44 5.12 11.38
C LEU A 146 -12.73 4.32 11.24
N MET A 147 -12.91 3.52 10.19
CA MET A 147 -14.14 2.78 9.91
C MET A 147 -14.25 1.43 10.65
N GLN A 148 -13.23 1.05 11.41
CA GLN A 148 -13.25 -0.15 12.25
C GLN A 148 -14.40 -0.12 13.28
N ASP A 149 -14.80 -1.32 13.70
CA ASP A 149 -15.67 -1.47 14.85
C ASP A 149 -14.94 -1.11 16.15
N ALA A 150 -15.68 -1.05 17.27
CA ALA A 150 -15.12 -0.61 18.53
C ALA A 150 -14.04 -1.56 19.07
N GLU A 151 -14.17 -2.87 18.88
CA GLU A 151 -13.23 -3.86 19.40
C GLU A 151 -11.93 -3.82 18.60
N GLU A 152 -12.02 -3.78 17.27
CA GLU A 152 -10.89 -3.59 16.38
C GLU A 152 -10.15 -2.28 16.63
N PHE A 153 -10.88 -1.20 16.93
CA PHE A 153 -10.29 0.09 17.24
C PHE A 153 -9.52 0.10 18.57
N GLU A 154 -10.01 -0.60 19.60
CA GLU A 154 -9.27 -0.77 20.86
C GLU A 154 -7.99 -1.58 20.64
N LEU A 155 -8.03 -2.60 19.78
CA LEU A 155 -6.82 -3.34 19.37
C LEU A 155 -5.84 -2.45 18.59
N LEU A 156 -6.34 -1.54 17.75
CA LEU A 156 -5.52 -0.55 17.07
C LEU A 156 -4.83 0.38 18.07
N LEU A 157 -5.56 0.90 19.06
CA LEU A 157 -4.97 1.73 20.13
C LEU A 157 -3.90 0.97 20.91
N ALA A 158 -4.14 -0.32 21.21
CA ALA A 158 -3.14 -1.16 21.87
C ALA A 158 -1.86 -1.33 21.02
N LYS A 159 -2.00 -1.50 19.69
CA LYS A 159 -0.85 -1.55 18.77
C LYS A 159 -0.11 -0.22 18.72
N MET A 160 -0.83 0.90 18.64
CA MET A 160 -0.23 2.24 18.70
C MET A 160 0.53 2.47 20.02
N ALA A 161 0.00 2.00 21.15
CA ALA A 161 0.65 2.11 22.46
C ALA A 161 1.97 1.32 22.56
N ALA A 162 2.18 0.35 21.67
CA ALA A 162 3.39 -0.45 21.52
C ALA A 162 4.33 0.03 20.41
N SER A 163 3.96 1.08 19.66
CA SER A 163 4.84 1.68 18.63
C SER A 163 6.16 2.16 19.26
N LYS A 164 7.24 2.06 18.48
CA LYS A 164 8.56 2.59 18.87
C LYS A 164 8.57 4.12 18.99
N GLN A 165 7.59 4.79 18.36
CA GLN A 165 7.48 6.23 18.40
C GLN A 165 6.80 6.68 19.71
N GLU A 166 7.52 7.47 20.49
CA GLU A 166 7.04 7.95 21.79
C GLU A 166 5.76 8.79 21.65
N ASN A 167 5.67 9.65 20.63
CA ASN A 167 4.49 10.48 20.41
C ASN A 167 3.24 9.64 20.08
N VAL A 168 3.39 8.59 19.26
CA VAL A 168 2.31 7.67 18.92
C VAL A 168 1.85 6.91 20.16
N SER A 169 2.80 6.30 20.88
CA SER A 169 2.48 5.49 22.06
C SER A 169 1.87 6.32 23.20
N ARG A 170 2.35 7.55 23.40
CA ARG A 170 1.81 8.49 24.39
C ARG A 170 0.39 8.92 24.06
N ILE A 171 0.10 9.26 22.80
CA ILE A 171 -1.26 9.61 22.36
C ILE A 171 -2.19 8.42 22.62
N ALA A 172 -1.82 7.22 22.18
CA ALA A 172 -2.63 6.02 22.35
C ALA A 172 -2.97 5.74 23.83
N ARG A 173 -1.97 5.80 24.72
CA ARG A 173 -2.18 5.61 26.17
C ARG A 173 -3.12 6.67 26.75
N GLY A 174 -2.99 7.93 26.33
CA GLY A 174 -3.88 9.01 26.74
C GLY A 174 -5.34 8.76 26.32
N PHE A 175 -5.56 8.17 25.14
CA PHE A 175 -6.90 7.77 24.69
C PHE A 175 -7.44 6.54 25.43
N SER A 176 -6.63 5.51 25.67
CA SER A 176 -7.07 4.30 26.38
C SER A 176 -7.51 4.56 27.83
N GLN A 177 -6.99 5.61 28.46
CA GLN A 177 -7.35 6.00 29.84
C GLN A 177 -8.69 6.74 29.95
N LYS A 178 -9.27 7.21 28.85
CA LYS A 178 -10.55 7.94 28.86
C LYS A 178 -11.73 7.00 29.08
N GLU A 179 -12.82 7.53 29.62
CA GLU A 179 -14.03 6.75 29.82
C GLU A 179 -14.60 6.23 28.49
N PRO A 180 -15.18 5.02 28.45
CA PRO A 180 -15.68 4.41 27.22
C PRO A 180 -16.64 5.31 26.43
N LYS A 181 -17.50 6.05 27.14
CA LYS A 181 -18.48 6.96 26.54
C LYS A 181 -17.81 8.15 25.85
N GLU A 182 -16.77 8.71 26.46
CA GLU A 182 -15.98 9.78 25.85
C GLU A 182 -15.25 9.28 24.60
N ARG A 183 -14.66 8.08 24.66
CA ARG A 183 -13.97 7.48 23.52
C ARG A 183 -14.91 7.25 22.33
N SER A 184 -16.11 6.71 22.57
CA SER A 184 -17.12 6.52 21.52
C SER A 184 -17.52 7.84 20.85
N SER A 185 -17.69 8.91 21.64
CA SER A 185 -18.00 10.24 21.09
C SER A 185 -16.87 10.77 20.20
N LEU A 186 -15.62 10.59 20.62
CA LEU A 186 -14.43 11.02 19.87
C LEU A 186 -14.26 10.27 18.55
N ILE A 187 -14.44 8.95 18.57
CA ILE A 187 -14.36 8.11 17.37
C ILE A 187 -15.45 8.53 16.39
N SER A 188 -16.65 8.83 16.87
CA SER A 188 -17.74 9.32 16.01
C SER A 188 -17.39 10.68 15.36
N THR A 189 -16.76 11.60 16.10
CA THR A 189 -16.30 12.88 15.53
C THR A 189 -15.17 12.68 14.52
N ALA A 190 -14.23 11.77 14.79
CA ALA A 190 -13.15 11.48 13.85
C ALA A 190 -13.67 10.81 12.56
N LYS A 191 -14.68 9.93 12.66
CA LYS A 191 -15.36 9.29 11.52
C LYS A 191 -16.13 10.27 10.62
N ALA A 192 -16.41 11.49 11.10
CA ALA A 192 -17.14 12.50 10.33
C ALA A 192 -16.27 13.25 9.30
N VAL A 193 -14.95 13.02 9.34
CA VAL A 193 -13.95 13.54 8.39
C VAL A 193 -13.89 12.71 7.12
#